data_AF-A0A3S1GUL1-F1
#
_entry.id   AF-A0A3S1GUL1-F1
#
_cell.length_a   1.000
_cell.length_b   1.000
_cell.length_c   1.000
_cell.angle_alpha   90.00
_cell.angle_beta   90.00
_cell.angle_gamma   90.00
#
_symmetry.space_group_name_H-M   'P 1'
#
loop_
_entity.id
_entity.type
_entity.pdbx_description
1 polymer ?
#
loop_
_entity_poly.entity_id
_entity_poly.type
_entity_poly.pdbx_seq_one_letter_code
_entity_poly.pdbx_strand_id
1 'polypeptide(L)'
;MRMLQKFLGFVVLFLFVAVSATGALAQPQKRLAFVIGNAAYPSGALATPANDAGLIAQTLQAAGFDVVGARDVDQESLRGAYRDFLAKVSAAGPDAVVFVYLAGHGAQFEG
;
A
#
# COMPACT_ATOMS: atom_id res chain seq x y z
N MET A 1 21.21 -55.18 4.78
CA MET A 1 20.62 -54.20 5.71
C MET A 1 21.29 -52.81 5.66
N ARG A 2 22.63 -52.70 5.76
CA ARG A 2 23.35 -51.40 5.65
C ARG A 2 23.12 -50.61 4.35
N MET A 3 22.89 -51.29 3.23
CA MET A 3 22.64 -50.65 1.93
C MET A 3 21.23 -50.04 1.83
N LEU A 4 20.24 -50.66 2.48
CA LEU A 4 18.86 -50.17 2.54
C LEU A 4 18.72 -48.95 3.46
N GLN A 5 19.47 -48.90 4.56
CA GLN A 5 19.54 -47.73 5.44
C GLN A 5 20.18 -46.50 4.76
N LYS A 6 21.19 -46.70 3.92
CA LYS A 6 21.81 -45.63 3.13
C LYS A 6 20.87 -45.09 2.07
N PHE A 7 20.11 -45.98 1.42
CA PHE A 7 19.12 -45.60 0.41
C PHE A 7 17.96 -44.81 1.04
N LEU A 8 17.47 -45.27 2.20
CA LEU A 8 16.42 -44.57 2.95
C LEU A 8 16.91 -43.20 3.46
N GLY A 9 18.16 -43.11 3.93
CA GLY A 9 18.77 -41.83 4.31
C GLY A 9 18.91 -40.85 3.14
N PHE A 10 19.27 -41.34 1.94
CA PHE A 10 19.33 -40.51 0.74
C PHE A 10 17.95 -40.00 0.33
N VAL A 11 16.92 -40.83 0.39
CA VAL A 11 15.53 -40.45 0.08
C VAL A 11 15.01 -39.40 1.07
N VAL A 12 15.28 -39.57 2.36
CA VAL A 12 14.91 -38.60 3.41
C VAL A 12 15.64 -37.27 3.20
N LEU A 13 16.93 -37.30 2.86
CA LEU A 13 17.71 -36.09 2.59
C LEU A 13 17.20 -35.35 1.33
N PHE A 14 16.83 -36.09 0.28
CA PHE A 14 16.27 -35.51 -0.95
C PHE A 14 14.90 -34.86 -0.72
N LEU A 15 14.05 -35.50 0.09
CA LEU A 15 12.76 -34.95 0.52
C LEU A 15 12.93 -33.69 1.37
N PHE A 16 13.92 -33.66 2.26
CA PHE A 16 14.18 -32.49 3.11
C PHE A 16 14.68 -31.28 2.30
N VAL A 17 15.52 -31.51 1.29
CA VAL A 17 15.99 -30.46 0.37
C VAL A 17 14.87 -29.96 -0.55
N ALA A 18 13.99 -30.84 -1.04
CA ALA A 18 12.84 -30.46 -1.85
C ALA A 18 11.81 -29.60 -1.10
N VAL A 19 11.60 -29.86 0.20
CA VAL A 19 10.70 -29.06 1.06
C VAL A 19 11.32 -27.72 1.47
N SER A 20 12.66 -27.64 1.53
CA SER A 20 13.35 -26.37 1.83
C SER A 20 13.44 -25.43 0.61
N ALA A 21 13.24 -25.97 -0.60
CA ALA A 21 13.31 -25.21 -1.85
C ALA A 21 12.00 -24.52 -2.24
N THR A 22 10.91 -24.71 -1.49
CA THR A 22 9.80 -23.75 -1.49
C THR A 22 10.23 -22.53 -0.70
N GLY A 23 11.17 -21.76 -1.27
CA GLY A 23 11.45 -20.41 -0.83
C GLY A 23 10.12 -19.69 -0.70
N ALA A 24 9.89 -19.09 0.47
CA ALA A 24 8.69 -18.36 0.80
C ALA A 24 8.23 -17.58 -0.45
N LEU A 25 7.09 -17.99 -1.02
CA LEU A 25 6.43 -17.22 -2.06
C LEU A 25 6.17 -15.85 -1.42
N ALA A 26 7.05 -14.89 -1.70
CA ALA A 26 6.94 -13.54 -1.18
C ALA A 26 5.53 -13.08 -1.52
N GLN A 27 4.69 -12.94 -0.51
CA GLN A 27 3.34 -12.45 -0.72
C GLN A 27 3.47 -11.11 -1.45
N PRO A 28 2.68 -10.86 -2.51
CA PRO A 28 2.75 -9.60 -3.23
C PRO A 28 2.64 -8.46 -2.22
N GLN A 29 3.70 -7.66 -2.12
CA GLN A 29 3.75 -6.57 -1.16
C GLN A 29 2.58 -5.63 -1.42
N LYS A 30 1.72 -5.44 -0.41
CA LYS A 30 0.57 -4.55 -0.53
C LYS A 30 1.04 -3.11 -0.72
N ARG A 31 0.45 -2.42 -1.69
CA ARG A 31 0.75 -1.03 -2.04
C ARG A 31 -0.53 -0.23 -1.90
N LEU A 32 -0.53 0.75 -1.01
CA LEU A 32 -1.70 1.55 -0.65
C LEU A 32 -1.36 3.03 -0.81
N ALA A 33 -2.28 3.82 -1.36
CA ALA A 33 -2.09 5.27 -1.42
C ALA A 33 -3.31 6.04 -0.92
N PHE A 34 -3.06 7.16 -0.23
CA PHE A 34 -4.05 8.14 0.14
C PHE A 34 -3.78 9.44 -0.63
N VAL A 35 -4.73 9.87 -1.47
CA VAL A 35 -4.49 10.98 -2.41
C VAL A 35 -5.64 11.99 -2.35
N ILE A 36 -5.39 13.17 -1.79
CA ILE A 36 -6.39 14.22 -1.61
C ILE A 36 -5.97 15.48 -2.37
N GLY A 37 -6.90 16.04 -3.14
CA GLY A 37 -6.74 17.33 -3.81
C GLY A 37 -7.90 18.27 -3.48
N ASN A 38 -7.64 19.29 -2.68
CA ASN A 38 -8.63 20.32 -2.37
C ASN A 38 -8.29 21.62 -3.12
N ALA A 39 -9.20 22.06 -3.97
CA ALA A 39 -9.07 23.25 -4.79
C ALA A 39 -10.21 24.24 -4.54
N ALA A 40 -11.44 23.78 -4.32
CA ALA A 40 -12.65 24.59 -4.23
C ALA A 40 -12.90 25.21 -2.84
N TYR A 41 -11.92 25.92 -2.28
CA TYR A 41 -12.09 26.58 -0.98
C TYR A 41 -13.03 27.80 -1.08
N PRO A 42 -13.95 28.00 -0.11
CA PRO A 42 -14.81 29.18 -0.07
C PRO A 42 -14.05 30.51 -0.01
N SER A 43 -12.84 30.52 0.55
CA SER A 43 -11.97 31.70 0.65
C SER A 43 -11.28 32.06 -0.68
N GLY A 44 -11.36 31.21 -1.69
CA GLY A 44 -10.70 31.37 -2.98
C GLY A 44 -10.17 30.05 -3.50
N ALA A 45 -10.50 29.74 -4.76
CA ALA A 45 -10.11 28.47 -5.37
C ALA A 45 -8.62 28.43 -5.73
N LEU A 46 -8.01 27.25 -5.61
CA LEU A 46 -6.65 26.96 -6.07
C LEU A 46 -6.69 26.34 -7.47
N ALA A 47 -5.75 26.71 -8.34
CA ALA A 47 -5.82 26.37 -9.76
C ALA A 47 -5.56 24.89 -10.08
N THR A 48 -4.66 24.23 -9.33
CA THR A 48 -4.11 22.91 -9.71
C THR A 48 -4.38 21.73 -8.78
N PRO A 49 -4.63 21.87 -7.45
CA PRO A 49 -4.61 20.72 -6.53
C PRO A 49 -5.50 19.53 -6.91
N ALA A 50 -6.72 19.78 -7.39
CA ALA A 50 -7.62 18.70 -7.81
C ALA A 50 -7.10 17.95 -9.06
N ASN A 51 -6.49 18.67 -10.01
CA ASN A 51 -5.90 18.09 -11.20
C ASN A 51 -4.63 17.31 -10.85
N ASP A 52 -3.77 17.88 -10.00
CA ASP A 52 -2.51 17.27 -9.57
C ASP A 52 -2.77 15.96 -8.82
N ALA A 53 -3.72 15.96 -7.88
CA ALA A 53 -4.16 14.76 -7.17
C ALA A 53 -4.70 13.68 -8.12
N GLY A 54 -5.45 14.08 -9.15
CA GLY A 54 -5.93 13.17 -10.19
C GLY A 54 -4.80 12.49 -10.95
N LEU A 55 -3.77 13.24 -11.36
CA LEU A 55 -2.61 12.72 -12.08
C LEU A 55 -1.77 11.78 -11.19
N ILE A 56 -1.55 12.14 -9.93
CA ILE A 56 -0.84 11.30 -8.96
C ILE A 56 -1.61 10.01 -8.69
N ALA A 57 -2.93 10.07 -8.48
CA ALA A 57 -3.76 8.89 -8.28
C ALA A 57 -3.67 7.93 -9.49
N GLN A 58 -3.80 8.43 -10.71
CA GLN A 58 -3.69 7.62 -11.94
C GLN A 58 -2.30 6.97 -12.07
N THR A 59 -1.24 7.73 -11.77
CA THR A 59 0.14 7.24 -11.83
C THR A 59 0.38 6.12 -10.82
N LEU A 60 -0.13 6.27 -9.59
CA LEU A 60 0.00 5.27 -8.53
C LEU A 60 -0.83 4.02 -8.83
N GLN A 61 -2.05 4.18 -9.35
CA GLN A 61 -2.87 3.06 -9.81
C GLN A 61 -2.14 2.26 -10.90
N ALA A 62 -1.55 2.94 -11.89
CA ALA A 62 -0.75 2.29 -12.93
C ALA A 62 0.49 1.58 -12.37
N ALA A 63 1.04 2.07 -11.25
CA ALA A 63 2.14 1.43 -10.51
C ALA A 63 1.69 0.32 -9.54
N GLY A 64 0.41 -0.06 -9.54
CA GLY A 64 -0.13 -1.16 -8.75
C GLY A 64 -0.51 -0.80 -7.30
N PHE A 65 -0.71 0.47 -7.00
CA PHE A 65 -1.27 0.90 -5.71
C PHE A 65 -2.80 0.79 -5.70
N ASP A 66 -3.36 0.32 -4.58
CA ASP A 66 -4.78 0.54 -4.25
C ASP A 66 -4.93 1.96 -3.65
N VAL A 67 -5.53 2.85 -4.44
CA VAL A 67 -5.64 4.27 -4.12
C VAL A 67 -6.99 4.59 -3.50
N VAL A 68 -6.97 5.15 -2.29
CA VAL A 68 -8.10 5.86 -1.68
C VAL A 68 -7.90 7.34 -1.99
N GLY A 69 -8.71 7.89 -2.90
CA GLY A 69 -8.57 9.28 -3.33
C GLY A 69 -9.89 10.04 -3.27
N ALA A 70 -9.79 11.34 -3.01
CA ALA A 70 -10.94 12.25 -3.01
C ALA A 70 -10.52 13.67 -3.42
N ARG A 71 -11.48 14.45 -3.93
CA ARG A 71 -11.29 15.85 -4.30
C ARG A 71 -12.28 16.74 -3.57
N ASP A 72 -11.86 17.96 -3.26
CA ASP A 72 -12.69 19.02 -2.68
C ASP A 72 -13.52 18.55 -1.47
N VAL A 73 -12.85 17.85 -0.55
CA VAL A 73 -13.48 17.28 0.66
C VAL A 73 -13.52 18.29 1.80
N ASP A 74 -14.63 18.25 2.55
CA ASP A 74 -14.71 18.91 3.85
C ASP A 74 -14.02 18.10 4.96
N GLN A 75 -14.08 18.64 6.18
CA GLN A 75 -13.38 18.05 7.33
C GLN A 75 -13.96 16.68 7.73
N GLU A 76 -15.27 16.48 7.61
CA GLU A 76 -15.92 15.21 7.95
C GLU A 76 -15.57 14.13 6.92
N SER A 77 -15.69 14.48 5.64
CA SER A 77 -15.37 13.61 4.51
C SER A 77 -13.89 13.21 4.51
N LEU A 78 -12.98 14.15 4.81
CA LEU A 78 -11.55 13.86 4.94
C LEU A 78 -11.27 12.86 6.07
N ARG A 79 -11.89 13.05 7.25
CA ARG A 79 -11.76 12.11 8.38
C ARG A 79 -12.30 10.74 8.03
N GLY A 80 -13.43 10.68 7.30
CA GLY A 80 -14.00 9.44 6.81
C GLY A 80 -13.03 8.69 5.90
N ALA A 81 -12.54 9.36 4.85
CA ALA A 81 -11.60 8.78 3.90
C ALA A 81 -10.29 8.34 4.59
N TYR A 82 -9.79 9.11 5.55
CA TYR A 82 -8.61 8.76 6.33
C TYR A 82 -8.80 7.50 7.19
N ARG A 83 -9.95 7.36 7.85
CA ARG A 83 -10.28 6.16 8.63
C ARG A 83 -10.36 4.93 7.73
N ASP A 84 -11.01 5.04 6.58
CA ASP A 84 -11.16 3.91 5.65
C ASP A 84 -9.78 3.50 5.08
N PHE A 85 -8.91 4.47 4.81
CA PHE A 85 -7.52 4.23 4.43
C PHE A 85 -6.71 3.53 5.53
N LEU A 86 -6.79 4.00 6.78
CA LEU A 86 -6.12 3.36 7.91
C LEU A 86 -6.60 1.92 8.16
N ALA A 87 -7.89 1.64 7.92
CA ALA A 87 -8.42 0.28 7.99
C ALA A 87 -7.77 -0.64 6.93
N LYS A 88 -7.57 -0.15 5.70
CA LYS A 88 -6.84 -0.87 4.65
C LYS A 88 -5.37 -1.09 5.02
N VAL A 89 -4.68 -0.06 5.53
CA VAL A 89 -3.28 -0.16 5.97
C VAL A 89 -3.14 -1.19 7.09
N SER A 90 -4.02 -1.17 8.08
CA SER A 90 -4.02 -2.13 9.19
C SER A 90 -4.23 -3.57 8.70
N ALA A 91 -5.14 -3.78 7.73
CA ALA A 91 -5.39 -5.09 7.15
C ALA A 91 -4.23 -5.59 6.25
N ALA A 92 -3.46 -4.68 5.66
CA ALA A 92 -2.34 -5.02 4.79
C ALA A 92 -1.09 -5.51 5.53
N GLY A 93 -0.97 -5.21 6.83
CA GLY A 93 0.14 -5.63 7.67
C GLY A 93 1.39 -4.74 7.56
N PRO A 94 2.42 -5.02 8.36
CA PRO A 94 3.58 -4.14 8.56
C PRO A 94 4.48 -3.98 7.32
N ASP A 95 4.42 -4.91 6.37
CA ASP A 95 5.25 -4.89 5.16
C ASP A 95 4.63 -4.05 4.03
N ALA A 96 3.45 -3.46 4.24
CA ALA A 96 2.78 -2.66 3.24
C ALA A 96 3.57 -1.39 2.88
N VAL A 97 3.67 -1.09 1.59
CA VAL A 97 4.14 0.20 1.09
C VAL A 97 2.97 1.17 1.08
N VAL A 98 3.14 2.29 1.77
CA VAL A 98 2.11 3.31 1.95
C VAL A 98 2.60 4.63 1.36
N PHE A 99 1.78 5.24 0.51
CA PHE A 99 2.03 6.56 -0.07
C PHE A 99 0.93 7.54 0.34
N VAL A 100 1.29 8.78 0.67
CA VAL A 100 0.33 9.83 1.04
C VAL A 100 0.64 11.07 0.22
N TYR A 101 -0.38 11.61 -0.44
CA TYR A 101 -0.30 12.86 -1.20
C TYR A 101 -1.46 13.76 -0.83
N LEU A 102 -1.15 14.99 -0.42
CA LEU A 102 -2.12 16.01 -0.07
C LEU A 102 -1.77 17.27 -0.86
N ALA A 103 -2.72 17.77 -1.65
CA ALA A 103 -2.60 19.03 -2.37
C ALA A 103 -3.74 19.97 -1.96
N GLY A 104 -3.39 21.21 -1.61
CA GLY A 104 -4.34 22.22 -1.14
C GLY A 104 -3.66 23.21 -0.18
N HIS A 105 -4.46 23.91 0.64
CA HIS A 105 -3.94 24.73 1.72
C HIS A 105 -3.34 23.86 2.83
N GLY A 106 -2.16 24.25 3.30
CA GLY A 106 -1.49 23.66 4.46
C GLY A 106 -1.11 24.75 5.47
N ALA A 107 -1.08 24.38 6.74
CA ALA A 107 -0.56 25.22 7.81
C ALA A 107 0.38 24.36 8.67
N GLN A 108 1.42 24.99 9.20
CA GLN A 108 2.39 24.36 10.08
C GLN A 108 2.31 25.02 11.46
N PHE A 109 2.25 24.21 12.51
CA PHE A 109 2.29 24.67 13.88
C PHE A 109 3.19 23.73 14.67
N GLU A 110 4.27 24.25 15.23
CA GLU A 110 5.26 23.49 16.00
C GLU A 110 5.97 22.33 15.26
N GLY A 111 5.96 22.30 13.91
CA GLY A 111 6.76 21.35 13.13
C GLY A 111 6.04 20.74 11.95
#